data_AF-K1T8N3-F1
#
_entry.id   AF-K1T8N3-F1
#
_cell.length_a   1.000
_cell.length_b   1.000
_cell.length_c   1.000
_cell.angle_alpha   90.00
_cell.angle_beta   90.00
_cell.angle_gamma   90.00
#
_symmetry.space_group_name_H-M   'P 1'
#
loop_
_entity.id
_entity.type
_entity.pdbx_description
1 polymer ?
#
loop_
_entity_poly.entity_id
_entity_poly.type
_entity_poly.pdbx_seq_one_letter_code
_entity_poly.pdbx_strand_id
1 'polypeptide(L)'
;GLKYAMIITAGSCLVWFVIVPVVGSLAGATDPAAMASMLGVTNPDLLAHPETLFTAENLFTFIGKPLGIGGIAMAGIIGIIRQSKIIRQAVGLAVSEFGGGKKAAETTERTQRDIPMKRILTILIATLISVFVFFHFGLLDGWVQSVTGLVIVFVIAFLFTTVAANAIAIVGTNPVSGMTLMTLILSSLVLVSVGLSGTTGMTAALIIGGVVCTALSMAGGFITDLNDRLL
;
A
#
# COMPACT_ATOMS: atom_id res chain seq x y z
N GLY A 1 -15.35 14.22 3.42
CA GLY A 1 -14.27 15.23 3.51
C GLY A 1 -14.06 15.72 4.92
N LEU A 2 -14.93 16.58 5.43
CA LEU A 2 -14.73 17.30 6.70
C LEU A 2 -14.44 16.42 7.93
N LYS A 3 -15.16 15.30 8.08
CA LYS A 3 -14.95 14.35 9.19
C LYS A 3 -13.51 13.80 9.22
N TYR A 4 -12.99 13.38 8.07
CA TYR A 4 -11.62 12.85 7.97
C TYR A 4 -10.57 13.95 8.15
N ALA A 5 -10.80 15.14 7.57
CA ALA A 5 -9.90 16.27 7.76
C ALA A 5 -9.79 16.65 9.26
N MET A 6 -10.91 16.72 9.99
CA MET A 6 -10.89 16.97 11.42
C MET A 6 -10.15 15.90 12.21
N ILE A 7 -10.31 14.61 11.86
CA ILE A 7 -9.60 13.52 12.54
C ILE A 7 -8.08 13.63 12.31
N ILE A 8 -7.65 13.94 11.08
CA ILE A 8 -6.23 14.12 10.75
C ILE A 8 -5.66 15.34 11.48
N THR A 9 -6.36 16.48 11.45
CA THR A 9 -5.96 17.69 12.17
C THR A 9 -5.92 17.45 13.68
N ALA A 10 -6.91 16.78 14.26
CA ALA A 10 -6.94 16.42 15.67
C ALA A 10 -5.76 15.50 16.06
N GLY A 11 -5.38 14.56 15.19
CA GLY A 11 -4.19 13.73 15.38
C GLY A 11 -2.91 14.57 15.45
N SER A 12 -2.70 15.48 14.50
CA SER A 12 -1.55 16.39 14.50
C SER A 12 -1.55 17.33 15.73
N CYS A 13 -2.72 17.86 16.11
CA CYS A 13 -2.88 18.67 17.32
C CYS A 13 -2.57 17.85 18.59
N LEU A 14 -2.99 16.59 18.67
CA LEU A 14 -2.71 15.73 19.80
C LEU A 14 -1.20 15.47 19.94
N VAL A 15 -0.50 15.19 18.84
CA VAL A 15 0.96 15.00 18.89
C VAL A 15 1.66 16.29 19.35
N TRP A 16 1.27 17.44 18.81
CA TRP A 16 1.93 18.72 19.09
C TRP A 16 1.59 19.32 20.46
N PHE A 17 0.33 19.24 20.90
CA PHE A 17 -0.14 19.90 22.13
C PHE A 17 -0.24 18.95 23.34
N VAL A 18 -0.22 17.63 23.13
CA VAL A 18 -0.30 16.66 24.24
C VAL A 18 0.98 15.85 24.34
N ILE A 19 1.39 15.15 23.28
CA ILE A 19 2.53 14.23 23.36
C ILE A 19 3.85 14.99 23.55
N VAL A 20 4.11 16.02 22.74
CA VAL A 20 5.33 16.84 22.85
C VAL A 20 5.44 17.50 24.25
N PRO A 21 4.42 18.17 24.80
CA PRO A 21 4.53 18.78 26.13
C PRO A 21 4.61 17.77 27.27
N VAL A 22 3.92 16.62 27.18
CA VAL A 22 3.98 15.57 28.22
C VAL A 22 5.34 14.90 28.26
N VAL A 23 5.95 14.61 27.11
CA VAL A 23 7.31 14.03 27.13
C VAL A 23 8.36 15.09 27.49
N GLY A 24 8.14 16.34 27.08
CA GLY A 24 8.96 17.48 27.51
C GLY A 24 8.88 17.77 29.01
N SER A 25 7.75 17.50 29.68
CA SER A 25 7.64 17.66 31.14
C SER A 25 8.28 16.52 31.92
N LEU A 26 8.35 15.32 31.33
CA LEU A 26 9.10 14.17 31.87
C LEU A 26 10.62 14.32 31.71
N ALA A 27 11.08 15.28 30.91
CA ALA A 27 12.49 15.58 30.66
C ALA A 27 13.34 15.76 31.93
N GLY A 28 12.76 16.33 32.99
CA GLY A 28 13.45 16.51 34.28
C GLY A 28 13.60 15.23 35.12
N ALA A 29 12.87 14.17 34.78
CA ALA A 29 12.85 12.89 35.51
C ALA A 29 13.59 11.75 34.77
N THR A 30 13.96 11.96 33.51
CA THR A 30 14.63 10.97 32.65
C THR A 30 15.94 11.49 32.10
N ASP A 31 17.00 10.70 32.26
CA ASP A 31 18.33 11.03 31.76
C ASP A 31 18.30 11.14 30.21
N PRO A 32 18.62 12.32 29.62
CA PRO A 32 18.52 12.51 28.17
C PRO A 32 19.39 11.54 27.36
N ALA A 33 20.50 11.04 27.91
CA ALA A 33 21.32 10.02 27.27
C ALA A 33 20.63 8.64 27.20
N ALA A 34 19.83 8.28 28.21
CA ALA A 34 19.03 7.05 28.24
C ALA A 34 17.84 7.15 27.26
N MET A 35 17.23 8.34 27.13
CA MET A 35 16.18 8.58 26.14
C MET A 35 16.72 8.57 24.70
N ALA A 36 17.89 9.18 24.45
CA ALA A 36 18.53 9.19 23.13
C ALA A 36 18.82 7.76 22.63
N SER A 37 19.34 6.91 23.52
CA SER A 37 19.66 5.52 23.19
C SER A 37 18.42 4.65 23.03
N MET A 38 17.37 4.83 23.85
CA MET A 38 16.07 4.14 23.68
C MET A 38 15.36 4.53 22.38
N LEU A 39 15.47 5.79 21.95
CA LEU A 39 14.87 6.29 20.71
C LEU A 39 15.71 5.99 19.47
N GLY A 40 16.88 5.35 19.62
CA GLY A 40 17.77 5.01 18.52
C GLY A 40 18.36 6.23 17.80
N VAL A 41 18.50 7.35 18.49
CA VAL A 41 19.03 8.60 17.92
C VAL A 41 20.51 8.41 17.60
N THR A 42 20.84 8.33 16.31
CA THR A 42 22.22 8.21 15.80
C THR A 42 22.82 9.55 15.35
N ASN A 43 22.13 10.67 15.59
CA ASN A 43 22.63 11.99 15.21
C ASN A 43 23.78 12.43 16.15
N PRO A 44 24.99 12.72 15.61
CA PRO A 44 26.15 13.07 16.40
C PRO A 44 25.96 14.38 17.20
N ASP A 45 25.18 15.34 16.69
CA ASP A 45 24.88 16.60 17.39
C ASP A 45 23.98 16.40 18.63
N LEU A 46 23.04 15.45 18.58
CA LEU A 46 22.14 15.12 19.69
C LEU A 46 22.79 14.22 20.75
N LEU A 47 23.86 13.51 20.37
CA LEU A 47 24.71 12.75 21.29
C LEU A 47 25.75 13.65 21.98
N ALA A 48 26.19 14.73 21.31
CA ALA A 48 27.08 15.74 21.88
C ALA A 48 26.36 16.72 22.82
N HIS A 49 25.08 17.02 22.56
CA HIS A 49 24.22 17.88 23.38
C HIS A 49 22.87 17.21 23.68
N PRO A 50 22.83 16.26 24.64
CA PRO A 50 21.62 15.49 24.98
C PRO A 50 20.44 16.37 25.42
N GLU A 51 20.72 17.56 25.97
CA GLU A 51 19.71 18.56 26.37
C GLU A 51 18.85 19.07 25.19
N THR A 52 19.37 19.02 23.96
CA THR A 52 18.65 19.50 22.77
C THR A 52 17.58 18.52 22.29
N LEU A 53 17.54 17.30 22.82
CA LEU A 53 16.47 16.32 22.56
C LEU A 53 15.09 16.80 23.05
N PHE A 54 15.07 17.62 24.09
CA PHE A 54 13.83 18.15 24.67
C PHE A 54 13.29 19.39 23.96
N THR A 55 13.98 19.87 22.91
CA THR A 55 13.42 20.89 22.01
C THR A 55 12.18 20.33 21.30
N ALA A 56 11.12 21.12 21.20
CA ALA A 56 9.84 20.70 20.63
C ALA A 56 9.96 20.06 19.23
N GLU A 57 10.86 20.57 18.39
CA GLU A 57 11.12 20.05 17.04
C GLU A 57 11.79 18.68 17.04
N ASN A 58 12.75 18.45 17.93
CA ASN A 58 13.44 17.17 18.06
C ASN A 58 12.52 16.13 18.68
N LEU A 59 11.75 16.52 19.69
CA LEU A 59 10.77 15.64 20.31
C LEU A 59 9.68 15.20 19.32
N PHE A 60 9.19 16.13 18.49
CA PHE A 60 8.29 15.78 17.39
C PHE A 60 8.96 14.86 16.36
N THR A 61 10.23 15.08 16.03
CA THR A 61 10.92 14.29 15.02
C THR A 61 11.26 12.88 15.47
N PHE A 62 11.71 12.70 16.72
CA PHE A 62 12.16 11.40 17.23
C PHE A 62 11.06 10.62 17.97
N ILE A 63 10.01 11.28 18.46
CA ILE A 63 8.89 10.61 19.12
C ILE A 63 7.60 10.78 18.32
N GLY A 64 7.25 12.02 17.96
CA GLY A 64 6.00 12.31 17.26
C GLY A 64 5.88 11.59 15.91
N LYS A 65 6.89 11.68 15.04
CA LYS A 65 6.90 11.04 13.73
C LYS A 65 6.88 9.50 13.83
N PRO A 66 7.76 8.82 14.60
CA PRO A 66 7.71 7.37 14.72
C PRO A 66 6.38 6.85 15.31
N LEU A 67 5.77 7.58 16.24
CA LEU A 67 4.49 7.20 16.83
C LEU A 67 3.35 7.29 15.80
N GLY A 68 3.36 8.33 14.96
CA GLY A 68 2.46 8.44 13.80
C GLY A 68 2.67 7.32 12.77
N ILE A 69 3.91 7.04 12.40
CA ILE A 69 4.28 5.96 11.47
C ILE A 69 3.82 4.60 12.02
N GLY A 70 4.04 4.35 13.32
CA GLY A 70 3.57 3.13 14.00
C GLY A 70 2.06 2.99 13.99
N GLY A 71 1.32 4.08 14.19
CA GLY A 71 -0.15 4.10 14.08
C GLY A 71 -0.64 3.72 12.67
N ILE A 72 -0.03 4.30 11.63
CA ILE A 72 -0.34 3.97 10.23
C ILE A 72 0.02 2.51 9.91
N ALA A 73 1.18 2.04 10.39
CA ALA A 73 1.61 0.65 10.22
C ALA A 73 0.64 -0.33 10.85
N MET A 74 0.18 -0.08 12.09
CA MET A 74 -0.81 -0.92 12.77
C MET A 74 -2.17 -0.90 12.08
N ALA A 75 -2.63 0.27 11.63
CA ALA A 75 -3.85 0.38 10.84
C ALA A 75 -3.75 -0.45 9.54
N GLY A 76 -2.57 -0.46 8.91
CA GLY A 76 -2.25 -1.30 7.77
C GLY A 76 -2.35 -2.79 8.05
N ILE A 77 -1.69 -3.26 9.11
CA ILE A 77 -1.68 -4.68 9.50
C ILE A 77 -3.10 -5.15 9.82
N ILE A 78 -3.85 -4.38 10.63
CA ILE A 78 -5.26 -4.70 10.95
C ILE A 78 -6.10 -4.73 9.67
N GLY A 79 -5.83 -3.80 8.74
CA GLY A 79 -6.43 -3.77 7.43
C GLY A 79 -6.24 -5.08 6.67
N ILE A 80 -4.99 -5.53 6.54
CA ILE A 80 -4.62 -6.76 5.83
C ILE A 80 -5.31 -7.97 6.46
N ILE A 81 -5.31 -8.07 7.79
CA ILE A 81 -5.96 -9.17 8.52
C ILE A 81 -7.46 -9.19 8.22
N ARG A 82 -8.13 -8.03 8.20
CA ARG A 82 -9.56 -7.95 7.86
C ARG A 82 -9.84 -8.32 6.41
N GLN A 83 -8.98 -7.94 5.47
CA GLN A 83 -9.16 -8.24 4.05
C GLN A 83 -8.77 -9.68 3.67
N SER A 84 -8.00 -10.38 4.52
CA SER A 84 -7.53 -11.75 4.25
C SER A 84 -8.64 -12.74 3.87
N LYS A 85 -9.86 -12.59 4.41
CA LYS A 85 -11.00 -13.44 4.05
C LYS A 85 -11.45 -13.21 2.61
N ILE A 86 -11.53 -11.95 2.18
CA ILE A 86 -11.90 -11.58 0.81
C ILE A 86 -10.81 -12.04 -0.16
N ILE A 87 -9.53 -11.91 0.21
CA ILE A 87 -8.39 -12.43 -0.56
C ILE A 87 -8.50 -13.95 -0.77
N ARG A 88 -8.78 -14.71 0.28
CA ARG A 88 -8.95 -16.17 0.16
C ARG A 88 -10.12 -16.57 -0.74
N GLN A 89 -11.24 -15.85 -0.67
CA GLN A 89 -12.39 -16.07 -1.55
C GLN A 89 -12.05 -15.75 -3.01
N ALA A 90 -11.44 -14.60 -3.25
CA ALA A 90 -11.03 -14.14 -4.58
C ALA A 90 -10.02 -15.11 -5.24
N VAL A 91 -9.03 -15.57 -4.49
CA VAL A 91 -8.05 -16.57 -4.96
C VAL A 91 -8.71 -17.92 -5.20
N GLY A 92 -9.61 -18.34 -4.31
CA GLY A 92 -10.37 -19.58 -4.50
C GLY A 92 -11.19 -19.56 -5.79
N LEU A 93 -11.87 -18.45 -6.06
CA LEU A 93 -12.62 -18.23 -7.31
C LEU A 93 -11.70 -18.20 -8.53
N ALA A 94 -10.57 -17.47 -8.46
CA ALA A 94 -9.62 -17.41 -9.55
C ALA A 94 -9.03 -18.79 -9.89
N VAL A 95 -8.69 -19.60 -8.88
CA VAL A 95 -8.19 -20.97 -9.05
C VAL A 95 -9.28 -21.91 -9.55
N SER A 96 -10.54 -21.75 -9.11
CA SER A 96 -11.65 -22.55 -9.65
C SER A 96 -11.99 -22.19 -11.09
N GLU A 97 -11.86 -20.92 -11.50
CA GLU A 97 -12.04 -20.50 -12.89
C GLU A 97 -10.87 -20.94 -13.78
N PHE A 98 -9.64 -20.95 -13.25
CA PHE A 98 -8.47 -21.47 -13.98
C PHE A 98 -8.41 -23.02 -14.00
N GLY A 99 -8.95 -23.68 -12.98
CA GLY A 99 -8.96 -25.14 -12.83
C GLY A 99 -10.25 -25.81 -13.33
N GLY A 100 -11.33 -25.05 -13.49
CA GLY A 100 -12.60 -25.48 -14.07
C GLY A 100 -12.51 -25.52 -15.58
N GLY A 101 -12.13 -26.68 -16.11
CA GLY A 101 -12.02 -26.90 -17.55
C GLY A 101 -13.29 -26.51 -18.31
N LYS A 102 -13.08 -25.84 -19.45
CA LYS A 102 -13.96 -25.73 -20.63
C LYS A 102 -15.36 -26.32 -20.40
N LYS A 103 -16.29 -25.54 -19.85
CA LYS A 103 -17.69 -25.76 -20.21
C LYS A 103 -17.89 -25.21 -21.61
N ALA A 104 -17.88 -26.12 -22.57
CA ALA A 104 -18.46 -25.90 -23.87
C ALA A 104 -19.89 -25.39 -23.68
N ALA A 105 -20.14 -24.14 -24.05
CA ALA A 105 -21.45 -23.69 -24.45
C ALA A 105 -21.34 -23.42 -25.95
N GLU A 106 -21.81 -24.41 -26.71
CA GLU A 106 -22.23 -24.25 -28.09
C GLU A 106 -23.25 -23.11 -28.21
N THR A 107 -23.36 -22.63 -29.45
CA THR A 107 -24.33 -21.66 -29.97
C THR A 107 -24.03 -20.20 -29.64
N THR A 108 -23.15 -19.65 -30.47
CA THR A 108 -23.11 -18.24 -30.86
C THR A 108 -24.50 -17.64 -31.06
N GLU A 109 -24.87 -16.67 -30.24
CA GLU A 109 -25.88 -15.66 -30.55
C GLU A 109 -25.20 -14.29 -30.64
N ARG A 110 -25.60 -13.54 -31.67
CA ARG A 110 -24.81 -12.48 -32.31
C ARG A 110 -24.99 -11.13 -31.60
N THR A 111 -24.33 -10.90 -30.46
CA THR A 111 -24.15 -9.52 -29.93
C THR A 111 -22.97 -9.31 -28.97
N GLN A 112 -22.06 -10.28 -28.81
CA GLN A 112 -20.85 -10.10 -28.00
C GLN A 112 -19.62 -10.34 -28.86
N ARG A 113 -19.22 -9.33 -29.64
CA ARG A 113 -17.87 -9.30 -30.18
C ARG A 113 -16.93 -8.85 -29.06
N ASP A 114 -16.73 -9.75 -28.10
CA ASP A 114 -15.71 -9.60 -27.08
C ASP A 114 -14.36 -9.32 -27.75
N ILE A 115 -13.58 -8.48 -27.08
CA ILE A 115 -12.19 -8.24 -27.44
C ILE A 115 -11.53 -9.62 -27.53
N PRO A 116 -10.91 -9.99 -28.67
CA PRO A 116 -10.34 -11.32 -28.82
C PRO A 116 -9.39 -11.59 -27.66
N MET A 117 -9.53 -12.73 -26.98
CA MET A 117 -8.74 -13.12 -25.80
C MET A 117 -7.23 -12.91 -26.02
N LYS A 118 -6.78 -13.05 -27.27
CA LYS A 118 -5.42 -12.71 -27.71
C LYS A 118 -5.03 -11.25 -27.44
N ARG A 119 -5.89 -10.25 -27.72
CA ARG A 119 -5.62 -8.82 -27.45
C ARG A 119 -5.54 -8.51 -25.95
N ILE A 120 -6.41 -9.11 -25.13
CA ILE A 120 -6.35 -8.93 -23.66
C ILE A 120 -5.01 -9.46 -23.13
N LEU A 121 -4.61 -10.66 -23.58
CA LEU A 121 -3.33 -11.25 -23.21
C LEU A 121 -2.14 -10.41 -23.69
N THR A 122 -2.19 -9.86 -24.92
CA THR A 122 -1.15 -8.97 -25.43
C THR A 122 -1.03 -7.68 -24.59
N ILE A 123 -2.14 -7.06 -24.19
CA ILE A 123 -2.13 -5.86 -23.35
C ILE A 123 -1.57 -6.17 -21.96
N LEU A 124 -1.94 -7.32 -21.37
CA LEU A 124 -1.40 -7.77 -20.08
C LEU A 124 0.12 -8.03 -20.14
N ILE A 125 0.60 -8.67 -21.21
CA ILE A 125 2.03 -8.89 -21.40
C ILE A 125 2.75 -7.55 -21.63
N ALA A 126 2.16 -6.64 -22.40
CA ALA A 126 2.74 -5.31 -22.65
C ALA A 126 2.84 -4.48 -21.36
N THR A 127 1.84 -4.49 -20.48
CA THR A 127 1.91 -3.80 -19.18
C THR A 127 2.93 -4.45 -18.26
N LEU A 128 3.02 -5.79 -18.24
CA LEU A 128 4.03 -6.50 -17.46
C LEU A 128 5.46 -6.14 -17.89
N ILE A 129 5.71 -6.10 -19.20
CA ILE A 129 6.99 -5.68 -19.77
C ILE A 129 7.27 -4.21 -19.45
N SER A 130 6.28 -3.33 -19.53
CA SER A 130 6.45 -1.91 -19.21
C SER A 130 6.84 -1.70 -17.74
N VAL A 131 6.22 -2.42 -16.79
CA VAL A 131 6.61 -2.40 -15.37
C VAL A 131 8.02 -2.97 -15.18
N PHE A 132 8.37 -4.05 -15.89
CA PHE A 132 9.72 -4.63 -15.83
C PHE A 132 10.80 -3.65 -16.31
N VAL A 133 10.59 -3.03 -17.48
CA VAL A 133 11.51 -2.03 -18.02
C VAL A 133 11.61 -0.84 -17.07
N PHE A 134 10.50 -0.37 -16.50
CA PHE A 134 10.52 0.73 -15.54
C PHE A 134 11.32 0.41 -14.27
N PHE A 135 11.17 -0.80 -13.72
CA PHE A 135 11.92 -1.23 -12.54
C PHE A 135 13.41 -1.42 -12.84
N HIS A 136 13.73 -2.05 -13.97
CA HIS A 136 15.09 -2.39 -14.36
C HIS A 136 15.91 -1.18 -14.81
N PHE A 137 15.32 -0.29 -15.64
CA PHE A 137 16.01 0.90 -16.14
C PHE A 137 15.87 2.12 -15.21
N GLY A 138 14.81 2.16 -14.40
CA GLY A 138 14.47 3.35 -13.60
C GLY A 138 14.93 3.32 -12.14
N LEU A 139 15.11 2.14 -11.51
CA LEU A 139 15.37 2.06 -10.07
C LEU A 139 16.37 0.99 -9.58
N LEU A 140 16.71 -0.04 -10.37
CA LEU A 140 17.51 -1.18 -9.90
C LEU A 140 18.58 -1.64 -10.91
N ASP A 141 19.86 -1.51 -10.54
CA ASP A 141 20.98 -2.05 -11.34
C ASP A 141 21.10 -3.60 -11.28
N GLY A 142 20.47 -4.24 -10.28
CA GLY A 142 20.53 -5.69 -10.08
C GLY A 142 19.42 -6.46 -10.81
N TRP A 143 19.80 -7.39 -11.71
CA TRP A 143 18.86 -8.24 -12.47
C TRP A 143 17.98 -9.11 -11.53
N VAL A 144 18.58 -9.72 -10.50
CA VAL A 144 17.88 -10.64 -9.57
C VAL A 144 16.87 -9.91 -8.69
N GLN A 145 17.21 -8.70 -8.22
CA GLN A 145 16.31 -7.87 -7.41
C GLN A 145 15.15 -7.33 -8.24
N SER A 146 15.40 -6.95 -9.50
CA SER A 146 14.37 -6.44 -10.41
C SER A 146 13.33 -7.50 -10.76
N VAL A 147 13.77 -8.72 -11.08
CA VAL A 147 12.86 -9.84 -11.42
C VAL A 147 12.07 -10.28 -10.18
N THR A 148 12.73 -10.41 -9.03
CA THR A 148 12.05 -10.77 -7.78
C THR A 148 11.02 -9.72 -7.38
N GLY A 149 11.39 -8.43 -7.44
CA GLY A 149 10.48 -7.32 -7.19
C GLY A 149 9.30 -7.29 -8.16
N LEU A 150 9.53 -7.50 -9.46
CA LEU A 150 8.49 -7.57 -10.47
C LEU A 150 7.48 -8.69 -10.17
N VAL A 151 7.97 -9.91 -9.92
CA VAL A 151 7.12 -11.07 -9.67
C VAL A 151 6.24 -10.82 -8.44
N ILE A 152 6.82 -10.30 -7.36
CA ILE A 152 6.05 -10.06 -6.13
C ILE A 152 5.04 -8.90 -6.33
N VAL A 153 5.45 -7.80 -6.97
CA VAL A 153 4.55 -6.67 -7.26
C VAL A 153 3.41 -7.10 -8.19
N PHE A 154 3.71 -7.90 -9.20
CA PHE A 154 2.71 -8.46 -10.11
C PHE A 154 1.70 -9.33 -9.35
N VAL A 155 2.17 -10.25 -8.51
CA VAL A 155 1.31 -11.11 -7.70
C VAL A 155 0.43 -10.29 -6.76
N ILE A 156 0.99 -9.27 -6.09
CA ILE A 156 0.24 -8.41 -5.18
C ILE A 156 -0.78 -7.55 -5.96
N ALA A 157 -0.38 -6.89 -7.04
CA ALA A 157 -1.27 -6.07 -7.86
C ALA A 157 -2.42 -6.90 -8.44
N PHE A 158 -2.12 -8.11 -8.92
CA PHE A 158 -3.11 -9.05 -9.41
C PHE A 158 -4.09 -9.47 -8.29
N LEU A 159 -3.57 -9.94 -7.15
CA LEU A 159 -4.37 -10.32 -5.99
C LEU A 159 -5.29 -9.18 -5.51
N PHE A 160 -4.75 -7.97 -5.38
CA PHE A 160 -5.52 -6.81 -4.95
C PHE A 160 -6.60 -6.42 -5.94
N THR A 161 -6.33 -6.53 -7.25
CA THR A 161 -7.32 -6.25 -8.28
C THR A 161 -8.48 -7.24 -8.23
N THR A 162 -8.20 -8.53 -8.04
CA THR A 162 -9.23 -9.56 -7.88
C THR A 162 -10.02 -9.41 -6.58
N VAL A 163 -9.35 -9.02 -5.48
CA VAL A 163 -10.00 -8.74 -4.19
C VAL A 163 -10.90 -7.53 -4.25
N ALA A 164 -10.41 -6.46 -4.88
CA ALA A 164 -11.17 -5.24 -5.09
C ALA A 164 -12.44 -5.53 -5.88
N ALA A 165 -12.32 -6.26 -7.00
CA ALA A 165 -13.45 -6.67 -7.82
C ALA A 165 -14.54 -7.40 -7.00
N ASN A 166 -14.16 -8.36 -6.16
CA ASN A 166 -15.09 -9.09 -5.32
C ASN A 166 -15.68 -8.24 -4.19
N ALA A 167 -14.88 -7.38 -3.55
CA ALA A 167 -15.38 -6.47 -2.53
C ALA A 167 -16.40 -5.46 -3.10
N ILE A 168 -16.14 -4.96 -4.30
CA ILE A 168 -17.03 -4.02 -5.02
C ILE A 168 -18.32 -4.73 -5.45
N ALA A 169 -18.22 -5.97 -5.94
CA ALA A 169 -19.38 -6.79 -6.29
C ALA A 169 -20.29 -7.06 -5.08
N ILE A 170 -19.73 -7.20 -3.88
CA ILE A 170 -20.51 -7.46 -2.65
C ILE A 170 -21.09 -6.17 -2.05
N VAL A 171 -20.32 -5.09 -1.99
CA VAL A 171 -20.68 -3.87 -1.23
C VAL A 171 -21.32 -2.80 -2.13
N GLY A 172 -21.24 -2.94 -3.47
CA GLY A 172 -21.83 -1.99 -4.44
C GLY A 172 -21.19 -0.60 -4.43
N THR A 173 -20.09 -0.43 -3.69
CA THR A 173 -19.34 0.83 -3.61
C THR A 173 -17.86 0.53 -3.79
N ASN A 174 -17.10 1.52 -4.26
CA ASN A 174 -15.67 1.39 -4.46
C ASN A 174 -14.91 1.84 -3.21
N PRO A 175 -14.39 0.93 -2.34
CA PRO A 175 -13.61 1.32 -1.17
C PRO A 175 -12.17 1.68 -1.55
N VAL A 176 -12.01 2.64 -2.47
CA VAL A 176 -10.73 2.99 -3.10
C VAL A 176 -9.69 3.34 -2.04
N SER A 177 -10.02 4.23 -1.09
CA SER A 177 -9.07 4.72 -0.09
C SER A 177 -8.58 3.68 0.91
N GLY A 178 -9.39 2.66 1.22
CA GLY A 178 -8.98 1.57 2.11
C GLY A 178 -8.05 0.59 1.40
N MET A 179 -8.33 0.32 0.12
CA MET A 179 -7.51 -0.57 -0.70
C MET A 179 -6.17 0.09 -1.07
N THR A 180 -6.13 1.40 -1.30
CA THR A 180 -4.89 2.13 -1.60
C THR A 180 -3.90 2.15 -0.43
N LEU A 181 -4.39 2.32 0.80
CA LEU A 181 -3.52 2.34 1.97
C LEU A 181 -2.85 0.97 2.17
N MET A 182 -3.61 -0.11 1.99
CA MET A 182 -3.06 -1.47 2.13
C MET A 182 -2.09 -1.85 1.03
N THR A 183 -2.34 -1.44 -0.22
CA THR A 183 -1.40 -1.67 -1.31
C THR A 183 -0.08 -0.95 -1.04
N LEU A 184 -0.11 0.31 -0.60
CA LEU A 184 1.10 1.06 -0.26
C LEU A 184 1.91 0.40 0.86
N ILE A 185 1.26 -0.08 1.91
CA ILE A 185 1.96 -0.75 3.03
C ILE A 185 2.59 -2.06 2.58
N LEU A 186 1.86 -2.90 1.84
CA LEU A 186 2.40 -4.17 1.35
C LEU A 186 3.51 -3.96 0.33
N SER A 187 3.34 -3.04 -0.62
CA SER A 187 4.40 -2.68 -1.56
C SER A 187 5.65 -2.20 -0.83
N SER A 188 5.50 -1.35 0.20
CA SER A 188 6.63 -0.87 0.98
C SER A 188 7.35 -2.00 1.74
N LEU A 189 6.60 -2.89 2.39
CA LEU A 189 7.18 -4.05 3.08
C LEU A 189 7.91 -4.99 2.13
N VAL A 190 7.36 -5.22 0.94
CA VAL A 190 7.99 -6.06 -0.08
C VAL A 190 9.26 -5.41 -0.63
N LEU A 191 9.24 -4.13 -0.96
CA LEU A 191 10.42 -3.43 -1.47
C LEU A 191 11.57 -3.50 -0.45
N VAL A 192 11.27 -3.28 0.83
CA VAL A 192 12.24 -3.44 1.92
C VAL A 192 12.76 -4.88 2.00
N SER A 193 11.90 -5.89 1.82
CA SER A 193 12.32 -7.31 1.83
C SER A 193 13.25 -7.71 0.68
N VAL A 194 13.20 -7.00 -0.45
CA VAL A 194 14.09 -7.21 -1.61
C VAL A 194 15.43 -6.45 -1.44
N GLY A 195 15.56 -5.67 -0.37
CA GLY A 195 16.77 -4.91 -0.05
C GLY A 195 16.77 -3.48 -0.60
N LEU A 196 15.65 -2.99 -1.12
CA LEU A 196 15.50 -1.59 -1.52
C LEU A 196 15.26 -0.73 -0.27
N SER A 197 16.32 -0.09 0.19
CA SER A 197 16.29 0.83 1.33
C SER A 197 16.64 2.26 0.91
N GLY A 198 16.17 3.23 1.67
CA GLY A 198 16.44 4.65 1.41
C GLY A 198 15.49 5.30 0.41
N THR A 199 15.96 6.36 -0.26
CA THR A 199 15.14 7.20 -1.14
C THR A 199 14.61 6.45 -2.36
N THR A 200 15.39 5.55 -2.94
CA THR A 200 14.99 4.71 -4.08
C THR A 200 13.83 3.76 -3.73
N GLY A 201 13.85 3.16 -2.54
CA GLY A 201 12.74 2.31 -2.07
C GLY A 201 11.45 3.11 -1.85
N MET A 202 11.56 4.32 -1.29
CA MET A 202 10.42 5.21 -1.08
C MET A 202 9.78 5.65 -2.41
N THR A 203 10.58 6.04 -3.40
CA THR A 203 10.06 6.45 -4.71
C THR A 203 9.42 5.29 -5.45
N ALA A 204 10.02 4.09 -5.44
CA ALA A 204 9.42 2.88 -6.01
C ALA A 204 8.04 2.58 -5.39
N ALA A 205 7.94 2.60 -4.06
CA ALA A 205 6.70 2.28 -3.35
C ALA A 205 5.56 3.23 -3.75
N LEU A 206 5.84 4.53 -3.83
CA LEU A 206 4.87 5.55 -4.23
C LEU A 206 4.43 5.39 -5.68
N ILE A 207 5.36 5.10 -6.60
CA ILE A 207 5.03 4.92 -8.02
C ILE A 207 4.20 3.65 -8.24
N ILE A 208 4.60 2.51 -7.65
CA ILE A 208 3.80 1.28 -7.70
C ILE A 208 2.40 1.53 -7.13
N GLY A 209 2.34 2.17 -5.95
CA GLY A 209 1.07 2.52 -5.32
C GLY A 209 0.18 3.33 -6.26
N GLY A 210 0.70 4.38 -6.89
CA GLY A 210 -0.04 5.21 -7.84
C GLY A 210 -0.60 4.43 -9.03
N VAL A 211 0.23 3.57 -9.65
CA VAL A 211 -0.18 2.75 -10.80
C VAL A 211 -1.26 1.73 -10.38
N VAL A 212 -1.04 1.01 -9.28
CA VAL A 212 -1.98 0.00 -8.78
C VAL A 212 -3.31 0.66 -8.41
N CYS A 213 -3.29 1.78 -7.69
CA CYS A 213 -4.52 2.47 -7.28
C CYS A 213 -5.33 2.99 -8.47
N THR A 214 -4.65 3.47 -9.51
CA THR A 214 -5.30 3.89 -10.76
C THR A 214 -5.96 2.70 -11.46
N ALA A 215 -5.25 1.58 -11.56
CA ALA A 215 -5.80 0.35 -12.14
C ALA A 215 -7.02 -0.18 -11.34
N LEU A 216 -6.94 -0.17 -10.00
CA LEU A 216 -8.02 -0.56 -9.11
C LEU A 216 -9.27 0.32 -9.28
N SER A 217 -9.09 1.64 -9.38
CA SER A 217 -10.21 2.57 -9.56
C SER A 217 -10.90 2.38 -10.92
N MET A 218 -10.13 2.10 -11.98
CA MET A 218 -10.69 1.84 -13.31
C MET A 218 -11.42 0.49 -13.37
N ALA A 219 -10.84 -0.56 -12.78
CA ALA A 219 -11.49 -1.87 -12.69
C ALA A 219 -12.79 -1.81 -11.87
N GLY A 220 -12.78 -1.09 -10.75
CA GLY A 220 -13.97 -0.90 -9.93
C GLY A 220 -15.07 -0.10 -10.62
N GLY A 221 -14.70 0.98 -11.33
CA GLY A 221 -15.64 1.76 -12.14
C GLY A 221 -16.30 0.91 -13.22
N PHE A 222 -15.54 0.06 -13.91
CA PHE A 222 -16.07 -0.84 -14.94
C PHE A 222 -17.06 -1.88 -14.38
N ILE A 223 -16.74 -2.49 -13.24
CA ILE A 223 -17.65 -3.47 -12.59
C ILE A 223 -18.93 -2.80 -12.12
N THR A 224 -18.81 -1.58 -11.56
CA THR A 224 -19.98 -0.82 -11.10
C THR A 224 -20.88 -0.43 -12.28
N ASP A 225 -20.28 0.03 -13.39
CA ASP A 225 -21.00 0.39 -14.63
C ASP A 225 -21.75 -0.80 -15.24
N LEU A 226 -21.15 -2.00 -15.24
CA LEU A 226 -21.83 -3.22 -15.69
C LEU A 226 -22.99 -3.61 -14.78
N ASN A 227 -22.85 -3.44 -13.46
CA ASN A 227 -23.90 -3.83 -12.51
C ASN A 227 -25.12 -2.90 -12.59
N ASP A 228 -24.91 -1.58 -12.75
CA ASP A 228 -25.99 -0.61 -12.93
C ASP A 228 -26.72 -0.76 -14.27
N ARG A 229 -26.09 -1.37 -15.29
CA ARG A 229 -26.71 -1.63 -16.60
C ARG A 229 -27.55 -2.90 -16.66
N LEU A 230 -27.42 -3.78 -15.66
CA LEU A 230 -28.10 -5.09 -15.57
C LEU A 230 -29.33 -5.06 -14.64
N LEU A 231 -29.56 -3.97 -13.91
CA LEU A 231 -30.74 -3.68 -13.09
C LEU A 231 -31.68 -2.69 -13.79
#